data_AF-A0A1A8X9X8-F1
#
_entry.id   AF-A0A1A8X9X8-F1
#
_cell.length_a   1.000
_cell.length_b   1.000
_cell.length_c   1.000
_cell.angle_alpha   90.00
_cell.angle_beta   90.00
_cell.angle_gamma   90.00
#
_symmetry.space_group_name_H-M   'P 1'
#
loop_
_entity.id
_entity.type
_entity.pdbx_description
1 polymer ?
#
loop_
_entity_poly.entity_id
_entity_poly.type
_entity_poly.pdbx_seq_one_letter_code
_entity_poly.pdbx_strand_id
1 'polypeptide(L)'
;LYDWQNFEELTEEEFNKRIINLRGYIDHNEMFVLWNYVYNKGKKKYLNLKEELWKICEKLLMQYDISEDYIMREWKKLNTYLKDELMKKQRDDFMELKMFIDSNDNLRWEYVAFIIDKNQSWDVIKHMTKDKLQNKLVESFEKYADQAQEREIEKTPKTGARSGSANNNNDEREILVSNVL
;
A
#
# COMPACT_ATOMS: atom_id res chain seq x y z
N LEU A 1 -33.09 -6.47 8.64
CA LEU A 1 -31.65 -6.81 8.64
C LEU A 1 -31.58 -8.25 8.16
N TYR A 2 -31.11 -8.48 6.93
CA TYR A 2 -30.96 -9.85 6.41
C TYR A 2 -29.92 -10.59 7.26
N ASP A 3 -30.23 -11.82 7.65
CA ASP A 3 -29.37 -12.66 8.48
C ASP A 3 -28.29 -13.30 7.59
N TRP A 4 -27.07 -12.77 7.63
CA TRP A 4 -25.97 -13.12 6.72
C TRP A 4 -25.21 -14.39 7.12
N GLN A 5 -25.62 -15.08 8.18
CA GLN A 5 -24.82 -16.15 8.79
C GLN A 5 -25.03 -17.56 8.21
N ASN A 6 -25.98 -17.78 7.30
CA ASN A 6 -26.33 -19.13 6.81
C ASN A 6 -26.42 -19.25 5.28
N PHE A 7 -25.59 -18.53 4.53
CA PHE A 7 -25.49 -18.76 3.09
C PHE A 7 -24.45 -19.84 2.79
N GLU A 8 -24.80 -20.73 1.87
CA GLU A 8 -23.93 -21.79 1.36
C GLU A 8 -22.56 -21.22 0.92
N GLU A 9 -21.48 -21.88 1.35
CA GLU A 9 -20.13 -21.56 0.88
C GLU A 9 -19.87 -22.28 -0.44
N LEU A 10 -19.78 -21.51 -1.53
CA LEU A 10 -19.47 -22.07 -2.85
C LEU A 10 -17.98 -22.20 -3.10
N THR A 11 -17.60 -23.26 -3.81
CA THR A 11 -16.34 -23.33 -4.56
C THR A 11 -16.40 -22.49 -5.84
N GLU A 12 -15.25 -22.25 -6.47
CA GLU A 12 -15.19 -21.53 -7.74
C GLU A 12 -15.90 -22.28 -8.88
N GLU A 13 -15.80 -23.60 -8.90
CA GLU A 13 -16.49 -24.44 -9.88
C GLU A 13 -18.01 -24.35 -9.70
N GLU A 14 -18.50 -24.43 -8.47
CA GLU A 14 -19.94 -24.31 -8.16
C GLU A 14 -20.47 -22.93 -8.51
N PHE A 15 -19.73 -21.86 -8.17
CA PHE A 15 -20.08 -20.50 -8.56
C PHE A 15 -20.21 -20.36 -10.08
N ASN A 16 -19.19 -20.80 -10.83
CA ASN A 16 -19.21 -20.71 -12.30
C ASN A 16 -20.37 -21.52 -12.90
N LYS A 17 -20.59 -22.73 -12.39
CA LYS A 17 -21.70 -23.59 -12.81
C LYS A 17 -23.05 -22.94 -12.55
N ARG A 18 -23.26 -22.33 -11.38
CA ARG A 18 -24.50 -21.63 -11.05
C ARG A 18 -24.73 -20.43 -11.95
N ILE A 19 -23.73 -19.56 -12.12
CA ILE A 19 -23.79 -18.40 -13.01
C ILE A 19 -24.20 -18.77 -14.44
N ILE A 20 -23.59 -19.82 -15.01
CA ILE A 20 -23.89 -20.30 -16.37
C ILE A 20 -25.34 -20.82 -16.46
N ASN A 21 -25.82 -21.48 -15.40
CA ASN A 21 -27.13 -22.12 -15.36
C ASN A 21 -28.28 -21.20 -14.92
N LEU A 22 -28.02 -19.96 -14.51
CA LEU A 22 -29.07 -18.99 -14.22
C LEU A 22 -30.00 -18.84 -15.44
N ARG A 23 -31.32 -18.80 -15.19
CA ARG A 23 -32.34 -18.68 -16.25
C ARG A 23 -33.49 -17.79 -15.79
N GLY A 24 -34.05 -17.02 -16.71
CA GLY A 24 -35.23 -16.19 -16.46
C GLY A 24 -35.00 -15.16 -15.36
N TYR A 25 -36.00 -15.01 -14.49
CA TYR A 25 -35.90 -14.22 -13.26
C TYR A 25 -35.12 -15.01 -12.21
N ILE A 26 -34.15 -14.35 -11.59
CA ILE A 26 -33.35 -14.96 -10.53
C ILE A 26 -34.05 -14.71 -9.19
N ASP A 27 -34.17 -15.74 -8.36
CA ASP A 27 -34.66 -15.58 -7.01
C ASP A 27 -33.63 -14.87 -6.12
N HIS A 28 -34.10 -14.08 -5.16
CA HIS A 28 -33.20 -13.32 -4.29
C HIS A 28 -32.25 -14.21 -3.49
N ASN A 29 -32.64 -15.45 -3.16
CA ASN A 29 -31.77 -16.35 -2.40
C ASN A 29 -30.55 -16.77 -3.22
N GLU A 30 -30.73 -17.14 -4.48
CA GLU A 30 -29.63 -17.44 -5.40
C GLU A 30 -28.74 -16.21 -5.64
N MET A 31 -29.32 -15.01 -5.73
CA MET A 31 -28.53 -13.76 -5.77
C MET A 31 -27.67 -13.59 -4.52
N PHE A 32 -28.21 -13.85 -3.33
CA PHE A 32 -27.43 -13.71 -2.10
C PHE A 32 -26.32 -14.77 -1.97
N VAL A 33 -26.57 -16.00 -2.41
CA VAL A 33 -25.55 -17.07 -2.42
C VAL A 33 -24.37 -16.69 -3.34
N LEU A 34 -24.65 -16.27 -4.57
CA LEU A 34 -23.63 -15.85 -5.54
C LEU A 34 -22.89 -14.59 -5.07
N TRP A 35 -23.61 -13.64 -4.48
CA TRP A 35 -23.03 -12.46 -3.85
C TRP A 35 -22.05 -12.82 -2.73
N ASN A 36 -22.46 -13.70 -1.82
CA ASN A 36 -21.66 -14.09 -0.67
C ASN A 36 -20.32 -14.72 -1.10
N TYR A 37 -20.34 -15.54 -2.15
CA TYR A 37 -19.12 -16.08 -2.76
C TYR A 37 -18.15 -14.96 -3.20
N VAL A 38 -18.64 -14.00 -4.01
CA VAL A 38 -17.80 -12.89 -4.52
C VAL A 38 -17.28 -12.03 -3.38
N TYR A 39 -18.12 -11.69 -2.42
CA TYR A 39 -17.76 -10.91 -1.24
C TYR A 39 -16.68 -11.58 -0.40
N ASN A 40 -16.82 -12.88 -0.12
CA ASN A 40 -15.83 -13.63 0.65
C ASN A 40 -14.52 -13.83 -0.12
N LYS A 41 -14.59 -14.07 -1.44
CA LYS A 41 -13.41 -14.08 -2.31
C LYS A 41 -12.69 -12.73 -2.28
N GLY A 42 -13.43 -11.62 -2.35
CA GLY A 42 -12.90 -10.26 -2.21
C GLY A 42 -12.22 -10.00 -0.86
N LYS A 43 -12.84 -10.43 0.25
CA LYS A 43 -12.23 -10.37 1.59
C LYS A 43 -10.91 -11.13 1.67
N LYS A 44 -10.83 -12.33 1.07
CA LYS A 44 -9.57 -13.10 1.00
C LYS A 44 -8.49 -12.31 0.23
N LYS A 45 -8.84 -11.66 -0.89
CA LYS A 45 -7.90 -10.77 -1.62
C LYS A 45 -7.37 -9.63 -0.75
N TYR A 46 -8.23 -9.04 0.09
CA TYR A 46 -7.81 -8.01 1.06
C TYR A 46 -6.85 -8.54 2.13
N LEU A 47 -7.11 -9.73 2.70
CA LEU A 47 -6.20 -10.34 3.68
C LEU A 47 -4.83 -10.62 3.06
N ASN A 48 -4.81 -11.17 1.84
CA ASN A 48 -3.57 -11.40 1.11
C ASN A 48 -2.82 -10.08 0.83
N LEU A 49 -3.53 -8.99 0.50
CA LEU A 49 -2.92 -7.67 0.31
C LEU A 49 -2.21 -7.18 1.58
N LYS A 50 -2.82 -7.37 2.75
CA LYS A 50 -2.18 -7.02 4.03
C LYS A 50 -0.88 -7.79 4.23
N GLU A 51 -0.89 -9.10 3.98
CA GLU A 51 0.32 -9.92 4.08
C GLU A 51 1.40 -9.50 3.09
N GLU A 52 1.02 -9.19 1.84
CA GLU A 52 1.94 -8.69 0.82
C GLU A 52 2.59 -7.35 1.24
N LEU A 53 1.82 -6.42 1.80
CA LEU A 53 2.34 -5.13 2.27
C LEU A 53 3.20 -5.28 3.52
N TRP A 54 2.87 -6.21 4.42
CA TRP A 54 3.72 -6.50 5.58
C TRP A 54 5.09 -7.03 5.15
N LYS A 55 5.15 -7.94 4.18
CA LYS A 55 6.42 -8.42 3.61
C LYS A 55 7.25 -7.30 2.97
N ILE A 56 6.61 -6.25 2.45
CA ILE A 56 7.32 -5.06 1.96
C ILE A 56 7.95 -4.30 3.12
N CYS A 57 7.21 -4.10 4.23
CA CYS A 57 7.76 -3.49 5.44
C CYS A 57 8.98 -4.27 5.97
N GLU A 58 8.90 -5.60 6.05
CA GLU A 58 10.02 -6.45 6.51
C GLU A 58 11.26 -6.31 5.62
N LYS A 59 11.09 -6.25 4.30
CA LYS A 59 12.21 -6.03 3.37
C LYS A 59 12.85 -4.66 3.57
N LEU A 60 12.03 -3.63 3.74
CA LEU A 60 12.51 -2.27 3.93
C LEU A 60 13.22 -2.10 5.28
N LEU A 61 12.79 -2.80 6.34
CA LEU A 61 13.50 -2.88 7.64
C LEU A 61 14.95 -3.28 7.43
N MET A 62 15.15 -4.38 6.70
CA MET A 62 16.47 -4.95 6.44
C MET A 62 17.30 -4.06 5.51
N GLN A 63 16.67 -3.41 4.54
CA GLN A 63 17.38 -2.59 3.54
C GLN A 63 17.92 -1.28 4.11
N TYR A 64 17.16 -0.63 4.99
CA TYR A 64 17.47 0.72 5.48
C TYR A 64 17.96 0.75 6.95
N ASP A 65 18.17 -0.41 7.57
CA ASP A 65 18.57 -0.57 8.98
C ASP A 65 17.72 0.29 9.94
N ILE A 66 16.41 0.26 9.73
CA ILE A 66 15.44 1.08 10.45
C ILE A 66 15.02 0.37 11.73
N SER A 67 14.70 1.14 12.78
CA SER A 67 14.16 0.57 14.00
C SER A 67 12.76 -0.03 13.80
N GLU A 68 12.49 -1.14 14.49
CA GLU A 68 11.19 -1.81 14.48
C GLU A 68 10.05 -0.87 14.90
N ASP A 69 10.32 0.04 15.86
CA ASP A 69 9.37 1.06 16.33
C ASP A 69 8.88 1.99 15.22
N TYR A 70 9.76 2.37 14.30
CA TYR A 70 9.40 3.22 13.16
C TYR A 70 8.48 2.46 12.20
N ILE A 71 8.84 1.23 11.85
CA ILE A 71 8.02 0.40 10.96
C ILE A 71 6.65 0.12 11.55
N MET A 72 6.58 -0.19 12.85
CA MET A 72 5.31 -0.45 13.51
C MET A 72 4.38 0.76 13.45
N ARG A 73 4.93 1.98 13.53
CA ARG A 73 4.17 3.23 13.40
C ARG A 73 3.64 3.43 11.98
N GLU A 74 4.47 3.22 10.96
CA GLU A 74 4.04 3.33 9.56
C GLU A 74 3.03 2.24 9.20
N TRP A 75 3.26 1.01 9.65
CA TRP A 75 2.32 -0.10 9.50
C TRP A 75 0.97 0.21 10.13
N LYS A 76 0.93 0.82 11.33
CA LYS A 76 -0.33 1.20 11.97
C LYS A 76 -1.12 2.20 11.12
N LYS A 77 -0.46 3.22 10.56
CA LYS A 77 -1.12 4.19 9.65
C LYS A 77 -1.68 3.51 8.40
N LEU A 78 -0.87 2.66 7.78
CA LEU A 78 -1.23 1.93 6.58
C LEU A 78 -2.39 0.96 6.83
N ASN A 79 -2.35 0.21 7.93
CA ASN A 79 -3.41 -0.73 8.29
C ASN A 79 -4.73 -0.02 8.64
N THR A 80 -4.69 1.19 9.21
CA THR A 80 -5.89 2.03 9.37
C THR A 80 -6.46 2.41 7.99
N TYR A 81 -5.61 2.92 7.09
CA TYR A 81 -6.05 3.27 5.73
C TYR A 81 -6.66 2.06 4.99
N LEU A 82 -6.02 0.89 5.07
CA LEU A 82 -6.54 -0.36 4.49
C LEU A 82 -7.93 -0.72 5.02
N LYS A 83 -8.15 -0.58 6.34
CA LYS A 83 -9.46 -0.83 6.94
C LYS A 83 -10.49 0.15 6.41
N ASP A 84 -10.16 1.42 6.28
CA ASP A 84 -11.09 2.44 5.77
C ASP A 84 -11.49 2.16 4.31
N GLU A 85 -10.52 1.82 3.46
CA GLU A 85 -10.78 1.41 2.06
C GLU A 85 -11.65 0.15 1.99
N LEU A 86 -11.39 -0.86 2.82
CA LEU A 86 -12.22 -2.06 2.89
C LEU A 86 -13.65 -1.71 3.32
N MET A 87 -13.81 -0.93 4.38
CA MET A 87 -15.14 -0.55 4.90
C MET A 87 -15.92 0.27 3.89
N LYS A 88 -15.25 1.17 3.16
CA LYS A 88 -15.86 1.93 2.07
C LYS A 88 -16.32 1.01 0.95
N LYS A 89 -15.42 0.16 0.44
CA LYS A 89 -15.74 -0.81 -0.62
C LYS A 89 -16.93 -1.69 -0.25
N GLN A 90 -16.92 -2.27 0.95
CA GLN A 90 -18.01 -3.15 1.41
C GLN A 90 -19.35 -2.42 1.51
N ARG A 91 -19.34 -1.16 1.94
CA ARG A 91 -20.54 -0.32 2.03
C ARG A 91 -21.09 0.00 0.65
N ASP A 92 -20.24 0.46 -0.26
CA ASP A 92 -20.62 0.88 -1.61
C ASP A 92 -21.19 -0.33 -2.38
N ASP A 93 -20.49 -1.46 -2.32
CA ASP A 93 -20.92 -2.72 -2.92
C ASP A 93 -22.27 -3.22 -2.38
N PHE A 94 -22.46 -3.14 -1.06
CA PHE A 94 -23.72 -3.53 -0.45
C PHE A 94 -24.87 -2.60 -0.85
N MET A 95 -24.60 -1.29 -0.95
CA MET A 95 -25.60 -0.32 -1.38
C MET A 95 -26.04 -0.59 -2.82
N GLU A 96 -25.11 -0.90 -3.71
CA GLU A 96 -25.43 -1.25 -5.10
C GLU A 96 -26.21 -2.56 -5.20
N LEU A 97 -25.83 -3.60 -4.45
CA LEU A 97 -26.62 -4.84 -4.37
C LEU A 97 -28.04 -4.54 -3.90
N LYS A 98 -28.18 -3.71 -2.86
CA LYS A 98 -29.50 -3.35 -2.33
C LYS A 98 -30.34 -2.62 -3.38
N MET A 99 -29.76 -1.67 -4.09
CA MET A 99 -30.43 -0.97 -5.19
C MET A 99 -30.88 -1.92 -6.30
N PHE A 100 -30.05 -2.91 -6.63
CA PHE A 100 -30.37 -3.95 -7.60
C PHE A 100 -31.56 -4.80 -7.15
N ILE A 101 -31.59 -5.21 -5.88
CA ILE A 101 -32.69 -6.02 -5.34
C ILE A 101 -33.99 -5.18 -5.22
N ASP A 102 -33.87 -3.93 -4.78
CA ASP A 102 -35.02 -3.05 -4.56
C ASP A 102 -35.67 -2.59 -5.88
N SER A 103 -34.97 -2.63 -7.03
CA SER A 103 -35.57 -2.30 -8.34
C SER A 103 -36.55 -3.38 -8.81
N ASN A 104 -36.50 -4.59 -8.24
CA ASN A 104 -37.35 -5.74 -8.55
C ASN A 104 -37.27 -6.23 -10.02
N ASP A 105 -36.35 -5.66 -10.79
CA ASP A 105 -35.99 -6.07 -12.15
C ASP A 105 -34.91 -7.16 -12.05
N ASN A 106 -35.33 -8.37 -11.67
CA ASN A 106 -34.44 -9.51 -11.43
C ASN A 106 -33.95 -10.18 -12.74
N LEU A 107 -33.56 -9.36 -13.72
CA LEU A 107 -33.12 -9.83 -15.03
C LEU A 107 -31.76 -10.52 -14.92
N ARG A 108 -31.70 -11.76 -15.41
CA ARG A 108 -30.50 -12.59 -15.36
C ARG A 108 -29.23 -11.88 -15.84
N TRP A 109 -29.29 -11.30 -17.03
CA TRP A 109 -28.09 -10.76 -17.69
C TRP A 109 -27.54 -9.54 -16.94
N GLU A 110 -28.41 -8.73 -16.33
CA GLU A 110 -28.02 -7.59 -15.51
C GLU A 110 -27.34 -8.07 -14.23
N TYR A 111 -27.90 -9.07 -13.55
CA TYR A 111 -27.30 -9.62 -12.35
C TYR A 111 -25.96 -10.31 -12.64
N VAL A 112 -25.87 -11.07 -13.73
CA VAL A 112 -24.61 -11.71 -14.15
C VAL A 112 -23.55 -10.65 -14.48
N ALA A 113 -23.92 -9.58 -15.18
CA ALA A 113 -22.98 -8.48 -15.44
C ALA A 113 -22.53 -7.82 -14.14
N PHE A 114 -23.47 -7.52 -13.23
CA PHE A 114 -23.21 -6.95 -11.92
C PHE A 114 -22.24 -7.80 -11.10
N ILE A 115 -22.49 -9.10 -10.95
CA ILE A 115 -21.67 -9.96 -10.08
C ILE A 115 -20.26 -10.19 -10.64
N ILE A 116 -20.11 -10.24 -11.96
CA ILE A 116 -18.81 -10.33 -12.64
C ILE A 116 -18.02 -9.03 -12.44
N ASP A 117 -18.66 -7.87 -12.67
CA ASP A 117 -18.06 -6.55 -12.41
C ASP A 117 -17.57 -6.45 -10.96
N LYS A 118 -18.40 -6.86 -10.01
CA LYS A 118 -18.06 -6.83 -8.59
C LYS A 118 -16.84 -7.71 -8.30
N ASN A 119 -16.79 -8.93 -8.82
CA ASN A 119 -15.64 -9.81 -8.66
C ASN A 119 -14.33 -9.20 -9.22
N GLN A 120 -14.40 -8.56 -10.38
CA GLN A 120 -13.25 -7.89 -11.03
C GLN A 120 -12.81 -6.63 -10.28
N SER A 121 -13.77 -5.84 -9.77
CA SER A 121 -13.48 -4.60 -9.06
C SER A 121 -12.64 -4.81 -7.78
N TRP A 122 -12.73 -5.99 -7.16
CA TRP A 122 -11.86 -6.37 -6.04
C TRP A 122 -10.40 -6.52 -6.45
N ASP A 123 -10.11 -6.98 -7.67
CA ASP A 123 -8.73 -7.03 -8.19
C ASP A 123 -8.22 -5.62 -8.46
N VAL A 124 -9.05 -4.76 -9.06
CA VAL A 124 -8.70 -3.37 -9.32
C VAL A 124 -8.33 -2.65 -8.03
N ILE A 125 -9.17 -2.73 -6.99
CA ILE A 125 -8.87 -2.12 -5.69
C ILE A 125 -7.63 -2.73 -5.08
N LYS A 126 -7.46 -4.06 -5.13
CA LYS A 126 -6.25 -4.71 -4.61
C LYS A 126 -4.99 -4.10 -5.25
N HIS A 127 -4.94 -4.01 -6.56
CA HIS A 127 -3.80 -3.48 -7.30
C HIS A 127 -3.56 -1.99 -7.01
N MET A 128 -4.58 -1.15 -7.15
CA MET A 128 -4.46 0.29 -6.92
C MET A 128 -4.03 0.62 -5.48
N THR A 129 -4.61 -0.08 -4.50
CA THR A 129 -4.26 0.11 -3.09
C THR A 129 -2.84 -0.37 -2.81
N LYS A 130 -2.42 -1.51 -3.39
CA LYS A 130 -1.04 -2.00 -3.26
C LYS A 130 -0.03 -0.98 -3.77
N ASP A 131 -0.19 -0.54 -5.01
CA ASP A 131 0.77 0.37 -5.66
C ASP A 131 0.86 1.69 -4.89
N LYS A 132 -0.29 2.27 -4.53
CA LYS A 132 -0.36 3.51 -3.75
C LYS A 132 0.35 3.39 -2.39
N LEU A 133 0.14 2.28 -1.69
CA LEU A 133 0.71 2.09 -0.35
C LEU A 133 2.18 1.71 -0.40
N GLN A 134 2.59 0.91 -1.37
CA GLN A 134 3.99 0.59 -1.61
C GLN A 134 4.79 1.86 -1.90
N ASN A 135 4.30 2.74 -2.79
CA ASN A 135 4.96 4.01 -3.08
C ASN A 135 5.08 4.89 -1.84
N LYS A 136 4.01 5.00 -1.04
CA LYS A 136 4.04 5.75 0.24
C LYS A 136 5.04 5.19 1.23
N LEU A 137 5.17 3.86 1.32
CA LEU A 137 6.14 3.21 2.19
C LEU A 137 7.57 3.54 1.73
N VAL A 138 7.88 3.37 0.45
CA VAL A 138 9.22 3.68 -0.08
C VAL A 138 9.58 5.14 0.16
N GLU A 139 8.70 6.08 -0.18
CA GLU A 139 8.93 7.52 0.05
C GLU A 139 9.15 7.86 1.52
N SER A 140 8.45 7.19 2.45
CA SER A 140 8.63 7.40 3.89
C SER A 140 10.01 6.94 4.35
N PHE A 141 10.51 5.84 3.78
CA PHE A 141 11.78 5.23 4.16
C PHE A 141 12.97 5.98 3.56
N GLU A 142 12.88 6.43 2.31
CA GLU A 142 13.87 7.32 1.71
C GLU A 142 14.05 8.58 2.56
N LYS A 143 12.95 9.23 2.95
CA LYS A 143 12.99 10.41 3.84
C LYS A 143 13.61 10.11 5.20
N TYR A 144 13.39 8.92 5.75
CA TYR A 144 14.03 8.52 7.01
C TYR A 144 15.54 8.37 6.83
N ALA A 145 15.96 7.72 5.75
CA ALA A 145 17.38 7.50 5.44
C ALA A 145 18.14 8.82 5.24
N ASP A 146 17.56 9.75 4.50
CA ASP A 146 18.14 11.09 4.28
C ASP A 146 18.33 11.84 5.61
N GLN A 147 17.31 11.84 6.47
CA GLN A 147 17.38 12.47 7.79
C GLN A 147 18.37 11.79 8.73
N ALA A 148 18.55 10.48 8.62
CA ALA A 148 19.54 9.75 9.41
C ALA A 148 20.96 10.14 8.98
N GLN A 149 21.22 10.28 7.67
CA GLN A 149 22.51 10.73 7.15
C GLN A 149 22.84 12.17 7.57
N GLU A 150 21.89 13.11 7.48
CA GLU A 150 22.08 14.50 7.92
C GLU A 150 22.48 14.58 9.39
N ARG A 151 21.84 13.80 10.27
CA ARG A 151 22.15 13.76 11.71
C ARG A 151 23.55 13.22 12.00
N GLU A 152 24.06 12.28 11.21
CA GLU A 152 25.43 11.78 11.36
C GLU A 152 26.47 12.81 10.88
N ILE A 153 26.17 13.55 9.80
CA ILE A 153 27.03 14.64 9.30
C ILE A 153 27.14 15.78 10.32
N GLU A 154 26.03 16.18 10.95
CA GLU A 154 26.00 17.23 11.98
C GLU A 154 26.76 16.84 13.27
N LYS A 155 26.82 15.54 13.60
CA LYS A 155 27.55 15.03 14.77
C LYS A 155 29.06 14.97 14.56
N THR A 156 29.55 14.92 13.33
CA THR A 156 31.00 15.01 13.06
C THR A 156 31.46 16.47 13.19
N PRO A 157 32.31 16.83 14.16
CA PRO A 157 32.81 18.20 14.26
C PRO A 157 33.59 18.54 12.99
N LYS A 158 33.35 19.72 12.40
CA LYS A 158 34.25 20.30 11.40
C LYS A 158 35.64 20.43 12.01
N THR A 159 36.53 19.48 11.75
CA THR A 159 37.95 19.60 12.07
C THR A 159 38.47 20.82 11.31
N GLY A 160 38.81 21.87 12.04
CA GLY A 160 39.02 23.20 11.48
C GLY A 160 40.18 23.27 10.49
N ALA A 161 39.96 23.99 9.40
CA ALA A 161 41.02 24.74 8.72
C ALA A 161 40.98 26.18 9.25
N ARG A 162 41.61 26.41 10.40
CA ARG A 162 42.00 27.76 10.82
C ARG A 162 43.38 28.02 10.23
N SER A 163 43.48 28.31 8.93
CA SER A 163 44.69 28.95 8.39
C SER A 163 44.60 30.44 8.69
N GLY A 164 44.99 30.82 9.90
CA GLY A 164 45.44 32.18 10.14
C GLY A 164 46.79 32.35 9.44
N SER A 165 46.80 32.80 8.19
CA SER A 165 48.00 33.38 7.60
C SER A 165 47.86 34.89 7.73
N ALA A 166 48.60 35.44 8.69
CA ALA A 166 48.81 36.87 8.80
C ALA A 166 49.48 37.40 7.54
N ASN A 167 48.98 38.54 7.07
CA ASN A 167 49.54 39.33 5.99
C ASN A 167 50.53 40.33 6.59
N ASN A 168 51.74 40.44 6.01
CA ASN A 168 52.36 41.68 5.53
C ASN A 168 53.90 41.76 5.67
N ASN A 169 54.51 41.88 4.49
CA ASN A 169 55.47 42.90 4.05
C ASN A 169 56.97 42.78 4.38
N ASN A 170 57.72 42.62 3.28
CA ASN A 170 58.94 43.32 2.86
C ASN A 170 59.94 43.77 3.93
N ASP A 171 61.17 43.29 3.80
CA ASP A 171 62.30 44.20 3.54
C ASP A 171 63.49 43.47 2.90
N GLU A 172 64.10 44.20 1.97
CA GLU A 172 65.28 43.86 1.19
C GLU A 172 66.52 43.68 2.07
N ARG A 173 67.43 42.78 1.65
CA ARG A 173 68.88 43.05 1.58
C ARG A 173 69.62 41.95 0.83
N GLU A 174 70.26 42.36 -0.26
CA GLU A 174 71.40 41.71 -0.91
C GLU A 174 72.51 41.36 0.11
N ILE A 175 73.25 40.27 -0.14
CA ILE A 175 74.72 40.24 -0.26
C ILE A 175 75.10 38.96 -1.04
N LEU A 176 75.93 39.16 -2.08
CA LEU A 176 76.57 38.19 -2.96
C LEU A 176 77.72 37.40 -2.29
N VAL A 177 77.90 36.14 -2.72
CA VAL A 177 79.18 35.44 -3.11
C VAL A 177 80.21 35.20 -1.96
N SER A 178 80.92 34.07 -1.79
CA SER A 178 81.38 32.97 -2.64
C SER A 178 81.69 31.74 -1.77
N ASN A 179 81.69 30.54 -2.35
CA ASN A 179 82.62 29.48 -1.95
C ASN A 179 82.74 28.50 -3.13
N VAL A 180 83.89 28.46 -3.82
CA VAL A 180 84.71 27.27 -4.14
C VAL A 180 85.94 27.74 -4.92
N LEU A 181 87.06 27.11 -4.55
CA LEU A 181 88.41 27.10 -5.14
C LEU A 181 88.48 27.08 -6.67
#